data_AF-A0A2G8SH66-F1
#
_entry.id   AF-A0A2G8SH66-F1
#
_cell.length_a   1.000
_cell.length_b   1.000
_cell.length_c   1.000
_cell.angle_alpha   90.00
_cell.angle_beta   90.00
_cell.angle_gamma   90.00
#
_symmetry.space_group_name_H-M   'P 1'
#
loop_
_entity.id
_entity.type
_entity.pdbx_description
1 polymer ?
#
loop_
_entity_poly.entity_id
_entity_poly.type
_entity_poly.pdbx_seq_one_letter_code
_entity_poly.pdbx_strand_id
1 'polypeptide(L)'
;MRLSALLSPFLLASFAAAAAALTKDNSNLSKGTGATHTVIVAPAQGVLRFVPFAVNASVGDTVLFVWNANNHAVSKVSSLEICNKASDALSASGEHDAPFTFTQVVNDTNPMLFYAGTPSNCQKGIFGIVNPPSGYMLSTFAAQTMGFAFSNSPDKTAMAAYTNTLTSSNDKAATWGQNIDLAALPGWSHALVMENIMYTHSFLRANPGTLKDDGSVDLSSNALDMILRRAASSSTLSARAATRAAASPPSSASPKGDAPRRKSNGGAASADLE
;
A
#
# COMPACT_ATOMS: atom_id res chain seq x y z
N MET A 1 -41.46 69.30 13.51
CA MET A 1 -40.51 68.76 14.49
C MET A 1 -40.03 67.42 13.96
N ARG A 2 -38.80 67.35 13.46
CA ARG A 2 -38.23 66.18 12.78
C ARG A 2 -37.68 65.22 13.84
N LEU A 3 -38.11 63.96 13.83
CA LEU A 3 -37.54 62.88 14.62
C LEU A 3 -36.73 61.98 13.69
N SER A 4 -35.42 61.93 13.94
CA SER A 4 -34.45 61.09 13.24
C SER A 4 -34.64 59.62 13.63
N ALA A 5 -34.81 58.75 12.64
CA ALA A 5 -34.65 57.30 12.79
C ALA A 5 -33.53 56.85 11.84
N LEU A 6 -32.44 56.37 12.43
CA LEU A 6 -31.29 55.78 11.76
C LEU A 6 -31.69 54.41 11.18
N LEU A 7 -31.69 54.27 9.85
CA LEU A 7 -31.60 52.97 9.18
C LEU A 7 -30.21 52.85 8.54
N SER A 8 -29.44 51.90 9.07
CA SER A 8 -28.14 51.49 8.57
C SER A 8 -28.31 50.70 7.27
N PRO A 9 -27.54 50.96 6.20
CA PRO A 9 -27.65 50.20 4.96
C PRO A 9 -26.98 48.84 5.09
N PHE A 10 -27.75 47.79 4.83
CA PHE A 10 -27.26 46.45 4.51
C PHE A 10 -26.28 46.52 3.33
N LEU A 11 -24.99 46.25 3.57
CA LEU A 11 -24.06 45.87 2.50
C LEU A 11 -24.19 44.37 2.26
N LEU A 12 -24.80 44.00 1.13
CA LEU A 12 -24.50 42.74 0.47
C LEU A 12 -23.07 42.84 -0.10
N ALA A 13 -22.12 42.13 0.51
CA ALA A 13 -20.84 41.84 -0.13
C ALA A 13 -20.78 40.34 -0.46
N SER A 14 -20.80 40.08 -1.75
CA SER A 14 -20.59 38.78 -2.39
C SER A 14 -19.26 38.16 -1.94
N PHE A 15 -19.29 37.01 -1.26
CA PHE A 15 -18.10 36.19 -1.04
C PHE A 15 -17.86 35.33 -2.27
N ALA A 16 -17.26 35.95 -3.29
CA ALA A 16 -16.63 35.24 -4.39
C ALA A 16 -15.25 34.72 -3.96
N ALA A 17 -15.07 33.41 -4.08
CA ALA A 17 -13.83 32.66 -4.31
C ALA A 17 -12.53 33.21 -3.68
N ALA A 18 -12.12 32.63 -2.55
CA ALA A 18 -10.71 32.54 -2.17
C ALA A 18 -10.17 31.18 -2.66
N ALA A 19 -9.93 31.06 -3.95
CA ALA A 19 -8.99 30.08 -4.49
C ALA A 19 -7.62 30.74 -4.59
N ALA A 20 -6.58 29.97 -4.24
CA ALA A 20 -5.16 30.27 -4.36
C ALA A 20 -4.54 31.17 -3.27
N ALA A 21 -3.96 30.52 -2.26
CA ALA A 21 -2.57 30.76 -1.85
C ALA A 21 -2.09 29.58 -0.98
N LEU A 22 -1.68 28.48 -1.60
CA LEU A 22 -0.76 27.54 -0.94
C LEU A 22 0.57 28.28 -0.81
N THR A 23 0.93 28.63 0.41
CA THR A 23 2.28 29.11 0.73
C THR A 23 3.27 28.01 0.38
N LYS A 24 4.04 28.26 -0.67
CA LYS A 24 5.20 27.47 -1.08
C LYS A 24 6.24 27.58 0.04
N ASP A 25 6.27 26.59 0.93
CA ASP A 25 7.30 26.54 1.96
C ASP A 25 8.66 26.40 1.26
N ASN A 26 9.56 27.32 1.60
CA ASN A 26 10.82 27.56 0.91
C ASN A 26 11.93 26.71 1.56
N SER A 27 11.62 25.44 1.84
CA SER A 27 12.65 24.45 2.12
C SER A 27 13.50 24.29 0.87
N ASN A 28 14.82 24.45 1.00
CA ASN A 28 15.82 24.25 -0.05
C ASN A 28 15.82 22.76 -0.47
N LEU A 29 14.78 22.33 -1.17
CA LEU A 29 14.61 20.97 -1.67
C LEU A 29 15.59 20.80 -2.82
N SER A 30 16.65 20.03 -2.59
CA SER A 30 17.53 19.58 -3.66
C SER A 30 16.68 18.81 -4.68
N LYS A 31 16.58 19.35 -5.88
CA LYS A 31 15.94 18.71 -7.04
C LYS A 31 17.03 18.29 -8.00
N GLY A 32 17.00 17.03 -8.38
CA GLY A 32 17.87 16.50 -9.41
C GLY A 32 17.43 16.91 -10.80
N THR A 33 18.19 16.50 -11.81
CA THR A 33 17.96 16.83 -13.23
C THR A 33 17.00 15.88 -13.94
N GLY A 34 16.62 14.78 -13.29
CA GLY A 34 15.79 13.71 -13.84
C GLY A 34 14.30 13.82 -13.50
N ALA A 35 13.61 12.68 -13.57
CA ALA A 35 12.18 12.57 -13.26
C ALA A 35 11.91 12.78 -11.76
N THR A 36 10.68 13.19 -11.41
CA THR A 36 10.22 13.24 -10.02
C THR A 36 9.28 12.09 -9.73
N HIS A 37 9.65 11.24 -8.77
CA HIS A 37 8.85 10.14 -8.26
C HIS A 37 8.19 10.56 -6.95
N THR A 38 6.87 10.56 -6.89
CA THR A 38 6.14 11.00 -5.69
C THR A 38 5.81 9.82 -4.79
N VAL A 39 6.09 9.96 -3.49
CA VAL A 39 5.77 9.00 -2.43
C VAL A 39 4.93 9.71 -1.37
N ILE A 40 3.73 9.20 -1.12
CA ILE A 40 2.89 9.66 -0.01
C ILE A 40 3.41 9.06 1.29
N VAL A 41 3.70 9.93 2.25
CA VAL A 41 4.07 9.58 3.63
C VAL A 41 2.81 9.54 4.47
N ALA A 42 2.52 8.36 5.02
CA ALA A 42 1.37 8.11 5.87
C ALA A 42 0.06 8.59 5.23
N PRO A 43 -0.53 7.77 4.34
CA PRO A 43 -1.67 8.21 3.53
C PRO A 43 -2.83 8.76 4.37
N ALA A 44 -3.10 8.25 5.56
CA ALA A 44 -4.05 8.88 6.48
C ALA A 44 -3.57 8.74 7.91
N GLN A 45 -4.13 9.55 8.83
CA GLN A 45 -3.80 9.44 10.25
C GLN A 45 -4.01 8.00 10.74
N GLY A 46 -2.99 7.41 11.34
CA GLY A 46 -2.99 6.00 11.79
C GLY A 46 -2.64 4.97 10.71
N VAL A 47 -2.37 5.39 9.47
CA VAL A 47 -1.91 4.49 8.40
C VAL A 47 -0.40 4.58 8.23
N LEU A 48 0.30 3.59 8.78
CA LEU A 48 1.76 3.52 8.79
C LEU A 48 2.32 2.94 7.49
N ARG A 49 2.16 3.64 6.36
CA ARG A 49 2.60 3.19 5.03
C ARG A 49 3.22 4.32 4.21
N PHE A 50 4.12 3.95 3.30
CA PHE A 50 4.51 4.77 2.16
C PHE A 50 3.77 4.30 0.91
N VAL A 51 3.35 5.22 0.04
CA VAL A 51 2.60 4.88 -1.18
C VAL A 51 3.16 5.61 -2.40
N PRO A 52 3.69 4.91 -3.41
CA PRO A 52 4.06 3.50 -3.33
C PRO A 52 5.19 3.31 -2.30
N PHE A 53 5.29 2.12 -1.71
CA PHE A 53 6.42 1.82 -0.84
C PHE A 53 7.72 1.58 -1.63
N ALA A 54 7.62 1.33 -2.94
CA ALA A 54 8.76 1.08 -3.80
C ALA A 54 8.76 2.01 -5.01
N VAL A 55 9.94 2.50 -5.38
CA VAL A 55 10.15 3.41 -6.53
C VAL A 55 11.35 2.92 -7.32
N ASN A 56 11.25 2.88 -8.65
CA ASN A 56 12.40 2.64 -9.54
C ASN A 56 12.85 3.98 -10.13
N ALA A 57 14.09 4.38 -9.89
CA ALA A 57 14.61 5.71 -10.19
C ALA A 57 16.06 5.66 -10.69
N SER A 58 16.38 6.52 -11.64
CA SER A 58 17.72 6.69 -12.21
C SER A 58 18.52 7.72 -11.42
N VAL A 59 19.85 7.71 -11.57
CA VAL A 59 20.70 8.78 -11.03
C VAL A 59 20.25 10.12 -11.60
N GLY A 60 20.10 11.12 -10.72
CA GLY A 60 19.58 12.44 -11.05
C GLY A 60 18.06 12.57 -10.91
N ASP A 61 17.31 11.47 -10.76
CA ASP A 61 15.89 11.56 -10.41
C ASP A 61 15.71 12.10 -8.98
N THR A 62 14.51 12.60 -8.69
CA THR A 62 14.12 13.10 -7.37
C THR A 62 12.99 12.26 -6.80
N VAL A 63 13.13 11.77 -5.57
CA VAL A 63 12.01 11.23 -4.81
C VAL A 63 11.40 12.38 -4.00
N LEU A 64 10.14 12.71 -4.29
CA LEU A 64 9.34 13.71 -3.58
C LEU A 64 8.43 12.99 -2.57
N PHE A 65 8.70 13.19 -1.29
CA PHE A 65 7.86 12.72 -0.21
C PHE A 65 6.82 13.79 0.14
N VAL A 66 5.55 13.38 0.25
CA VAL A 66 4.41 14.27 0.56
C VAL A 66 3.66 13.73 1.78
N TRP A 67 3.55 14.51 2.84
CA TRP A 67 2.88 14.11 4.08
C TRP A 67 1.38 14.30 3.97
N ASN A 68 0.64 13.23 4.29
CA ASN A 68 -0.83 13.25 4.39
C ASN A 68 -1.34 12.98 5.82
N ALA A 69 -0.44 12.81 6.78
CA ALA A 69 -0.75 12.66 8.19
C ALA A 69 0.33 13.32 9.07
N ASN A 70 0.00 13.48 10.34
CA ASN A 70 0.80 14.18 11.34
C ASN A 70 1.76 13.23 12.07
N ASN A 71 2.86 13.77 12.61
CA ASN A 71 3.84 13.05 13.42
C ASN A 71 4.57 11.93 12.64
N HIS A 72 5.03 12.24 11.43
CA HIS A 72 5.80 11.29 10.59
C HIS A 72 7.14 11.86 10.16
N ALA A 73 8.12 10.97 9.95
CA ALA A 73 9.45 11.32 9.45
C ALA A 73 9.83 10.42 8.28
N VAL A 74 10.81 10.85 7.48
CA VAL A 74 11.50 10.04 6.48
C VAL A 74 12.99 10.08 6.81
N SER A 75 13.58 8.91 7.03
CA SER A 75 15.02 8.73 7.21
C SER A 75 15.53 7.82 6.10
N LYS A 76 16.59 8.25 5.41
CA LYS A 76 17.27 7.48 4.36
C LYS A 76 18.46 6.74 4.96
N VAL A 77 18.62 5.47 4.63
CA VAL A 77 19.81 4.68 4.98
C VAL A 77 20.36 3.96 3.75
N SER A 78 21.69 3.79 3.71
CA SER A 78 22.46 3.23 2.59
C SER A 78 22.47 1.69 2.52
N SER A 79 21.83 0.99 3.45
CA SER A 79 21.86 -0.48 3.53
C SER A 79 20.45 -1.08 3.51
N LEU A 80 20.34 -2.35 3.08
CA LEU A 80 19.11 -3.18 3.16
C LEU A 80 18.78 -3.61 4.61
N GLU A 81 19.32 -2.91 5.62
CA GLU A 81 19.00 -3.13 7.01
C GLU A 81 17.68 -2.42 7.35
N ILE A 82 16.57 -3.05 6.95
CA ILE A 82 15.23 -2.56 7.22
C ILE A 82 15.10 -2.28 8.73
N CYS A 83 14.67 -1.06 9.07
CA CYS A 83 14.47 -0.63 10.46
C CYS A 83 15.70 -0.65 11.36
N ASN A 84 16.91 -0.79 10.83
CA ASN A 84 18.10 -0.48 11.60
C ASN A 84 18.31 1.03 11.56
N LYS A 85 18.49 1.66 12.73
CA LYS A 85 19.05 3.01 12.77
C LYS A 85 20.53 2.84 12.40
N ALA A 86 20.82 2.72 11.11
CA ALA A 86 22.20 2.84 10.67
C ALA A 86 22.74 4.15 11.26
N SER A 87 23.95 4.11 11.82
CA SER A 87 24.74 5.32 12.13
C SER A 87 24.87 6.25 10.92
N ASP A 88 24.62 5.70 9.73
CA ASP A 88 24.81 6.28 8.42
C ASP A 88 23.49 6.79 7.82
N ALA A 89 22.62 7.39 8.64
CA ALA A 89 21.44 8.09 8.12
C ALA A 89 21.93 9.20 7.17
N LEU A 90 21.93 8.91 5.87
CA LEU A 90 22.46 9.77 4.82
C LEU A 90 21.72 11.12 4.77
N SER A 91 20.46 11.12 5.19
CA SER A 91 19.57 12.27 5.24
C SER A 91 18.30 11.93 6.02
N ALA A 92 17.79 12.88 6.80
CA ALA A 92 16.51 12.75 7.48
C ALA A 92 15.69 14.03 7.33
N SER A 93 14.38 13.91 7.13
CA SER A 93 13.48 15.06 7.10
C SER A 93 13.32 15.70 8.48
N GLY A 94 13.47 14.93 9.56
CA GLY A 94 12.87 15.25 10.85
C GLY A 94 11.39 14.83 10.90
N GLU A 95 10.76 14.97 12.06
CA GLU A 95 9.32 14.73 12.23
C GLU A 95 8.52 15.96 11.79
N HIS A 96 7.46 15.74 11.00
CA HIS A 96 6.63 16.79 10.42
C HIS A 96 5.15 16.42 10.42
N ASP A 97 4.33 17.46 10.34
CA ASP A 97 2.87 17.38 10.18
C ASP A 97 2.45 17.69 8.75
N ALA A 98 1.29 17.17 8.32
CA ALA A 98 0.73 17.51 7.02
C ALA A 98 0.12 18.93 7.04
N PRO A 99 0.26 19.73 5.96
CA PRO A 99 0.98 19.43 4.73
C PRO A 99 2.49 19.70 4.84
N PHE A 100 3.31 18.75 4.43
CA PHE A 100 4.76 18.92 4.36
C PHE A 100 5.33 18.13 3.16
N THR A 101 6.45 18.60 2.61
CA THR A 101 7.16 17.91 1.54
C THR A 101 8.66 17.85 1.77
N PHE A 102 9.28 16.75 1.39
CA PHE A 102 10.72 16.54 1.46
C PHE A 102 11.21 15.93 0.16
N THR A 103 12.38 16.33 -0.34
CA THR A 103 12.97 15.70 -1.53
C THR A 103 14.30 15.05 -1.24
N GLN A 104 14.54 13.98 -1.98
CA GLN A 104 15.82 13.31 -2.02
C GLN A 104 16.24 13.09 -3.47
N VAL A 105 17.42 13.59 -3.83
CA VAL A 105 18.04 13.26 -5.14
C VAL A 105 18.63 11.86 -5.09
N VAL A 106 18.38 11.09 -6.15
CA VAL A 106 18.92 9.76 -6.37
C VAL A 106 20.34 9.92 -6.93
N ASN A 107 21.33 9.49 -6.16
CA ASN A 107 22.74 9.61 -6.53
C ASN A 107 23.36 8.28 -6.99
N ASP A 108 22.63 7.18 -6.81
CA ASP A 108 23.07 5.81 -7.10
C ASP A 108 21.84 4.97 -7.46
N THR A 109 22.02 3.95 -8.30
CA THR A 109 21.01 2.95 -8.67
C THR A 109 20.95 1.78 -7.69
N ASN A 110 21.88 1.64 -6.74
CA ASN A 110 21.83 0.63 -5.69
C ASN A 110 20.52 0.72 -4.88
N PRO A 111 19.98 -0.41 -4.35
CA PRO A 111 18.82 -0.37 -3.48
C PRO A 111 19.04 0.51 -2.26
N MET A 112 18.14 1.47 -2.02
CA MET A 112 18.17 2.36 -0.86
C MET A 112 16.88 2.27 -0.07
N LEU A 113 16.99 2.15 1.25
CA LEU A 113 15.82 2.13 2.13
C LEU A 113 15.50 3.52 2.67
N PHE A 114 14.21 3.79 2.79
CA PHE A 114 13.68 4.89 3.57
C PHE A 114 12.66 4.36 4.59
N TYR A 115 12.62 4.92 5.79
CA TYR A 115 11.69 4.52 6.84
C TYR A 115 11.27 5.68 7.72
N ALA A 116 10.17 5.53 8.47
CA ALA A 116 9.85 6.50 9.51
C ALA A 116 10.64 6.23 10.79
N GLY A 117 11.45 7.22 11.20
CA GLY A 117 12.37 7.14 12.33
C GLY A 117 11.71 7.02 13.71
N THR A 118 10.39 7.16 13.79
CA THR A 118 9.59 6.99 15.02
C THR A 118 9.74 5.54 15.54
N PRO A 119 10.12 5.33 16.81
CA PRO A 119 10.30 4.01 17.39
C PRO A 119 9.11 3.09 17.13
N SER A 120 9.37 1.82 16.78
CA SER A 120 8.38 0.78 16.42
C SER A 120 7.61 0.95 15.11
N ASN A 121 7.53 2.15 14.54
CA ASN A 121 6.71 2.36 13.33
C ASN A 121 7.28 1.63 12.13
N CYS A 122 8.60 1.66 11.95
CA CYS A 122 9.24 0.95 10.84
C CYS A 122 8.92 -0.56 10.87
N GLN A 123 9.03 -1.20 12.04
CA GLN A 123 8.70 -2.62 12.21
C GLN A 123 7.20 -2.92 12.03
N LYS A 124 6.35 -1.89 12.07
CA LYS A 124 4.91 -1.95 11.73
C LYS A 124 4.64 -1.72 10.24
N GLY A 125 5.67 -1.55 9.42
CA GLY A 125 5.56 -1.55 7.96
C GLY A 125 5.70 -0.20 7.26
N ILE A 126 6.07 0.89 7.96
CA ILE A 126 6.40 2.18 7.32
C ILE A 126 7.88 2.23 6.91
N PHE A 127 8.21 1.41 5.93
CA PHE A 127 9.45 1.50 5.18
C PHE A 127 9.16 1.45 3.69
N GLY A 128 10.11 1.89 2.91
CA GLY A 128 10.07 1.80 1.47
C GLY A 128 11.46 1.68 0.87
N ILE A 129 11.51 1.38 -0.42
CA ILE A 129 12.71 0.99 -1.14
C ILE A 129 12.78 1.77 -2.45
N VAL A 130 13.84 2.54 -2.63
CA VAL A 130 14.24 3.02 -3.96
C VAL A 130 15.08 1.93 -4.61
N ASN A 131 14.78 1.60 -5.86
CA ASN A 131 15.41 0.56 -6.65
C ASN A 131 15.42 -0.80 -5.92
N PRO A 132 14.24 -1.37 -5.60
CA PRO A 132 14.19 -2.67 -4.95
C PRO A 132 14.89 -3.74 -5.81
N PRO A 133 15.56 -4.72 -5.19
CA PRO A 133 16.08 -5.87 -5.91
C PRO A 133 14.96 -6.52 -6.74
N SER A 134 15.24 -6.83 -8.01
CA SER A 134 14.28 -7.48 -8.90
C SER A 134 14.78 -8.86 -9.30
N GLY A 135 13.93 -9.86 -9.20
CA GLY A 135 14.30 -11.27 -9.42
C GLY A 135 13.32 -11.99 -10.30
N TYR A 136 12.96 -11.42 -11.46
CA TYR A 136 12.00 -12.03 -12.37
C TYR A 136 12.37 -13.51 -12.61
N MET A 137 11.42 -14.42 -12.38
CA MET A 137 11.58 -15.89 -12.47
C MET A 137 12.37 -16.59 -11.36
N LEU A 138 12.84 -15.91 -10.31
CA LEU A 138 13.37 -16.55 -9.11
C LEU A 138 12.23 -17.09 -8.24
N SER A 139 12.38 -18.27 -7.64
CA SER A 139 11.39 -18.82 -6.69
C SER A 139 11.11 -17.90 -5.49
N THR A 140 11.96 -16.89 -5.29
CA THR A 140 11.95 -15.93 -4.19
C THR A 140 11.24 -14.61 -4.52
N PHE A 141 10.76 -14.40 -5.75
CA PHE A 141 10.03 -13.17 -6.07
C PHE A 141 8.66 -13.13 -5.39
N ALA A 142 8.16 -11.93 -5.10
CA ALA A 142 7.00 -11.72 -4.25
C ALA A 142 5.75 -12.52 -4.69
N ALA A 143 5.44 -12.61 -5.99
CA ALA A 143 4.26 -13.37 -6.43
C ALA A 143 4.37 -14.90 -6.24
N GLN A 144 5.56 -15.51 -6.23
CA GLN A 144 5.69 -16.95 -5.92
C GLN A 144 5.57 -17.24 -4.42
N THR A 145 5.96 -16.27 -3.59
CA THR A 145 6.08 -16.45 -2.13
C THR A 145 4.89 -15.91 -1.35
N MET A 146 4.01 -15.12 -1.99
CA MET A 146 2.90 -14.44 -1.34
C MET A 146 1.93 -15.36 -0.61
N GLY A 147 1.57 -16.50 -1.24
CA GLY A 147 0.69 -17.48 -0.61
C GLY A 147 1.31 -18.08 0.66
N PHE A 148 2.59 -18.44 0.60
CA PHE A 148 3.31 -19.02 1.74
C PHE A 148 3.46 -18.04 2.89
N ALA A 149 3.75 -16.78 2.61
CA ALA A 149 3.94 -15.77 3.65
C ALA A 149 2.68 -15.42 4.43
N PHE A 150 1.50 -15.65 3.84
CA PHE A 150 0.21 -15.41 4.48
C PHE A 150 -0.41 -16.67 5.09
N SER A 151 0.18 -17.84 4.83
CA SER A 151 -0.36 -19.15 5.25
C SER A 151 -0.58 -19.28 6.76
N ASN A 152 0.19 -18.56 7.58
CA ASN A 152 0.09 -18.58 9.05
C ASN A 152 -0.73 -17.42 9.65
N SER A 153 -1.42 -16.63 8.82
CA SER A 153 -2.22 -15.48 9.27
C SER A 153 -3.54 -15.37 8.51
N PRO A 154 -4.69 -15.68 9.16
CA PRO A 154 -6.01 -15.56 8.54
C PRO A 154 -6.30 -14.14 8.02
N ASP A 155 -5.90 -13.11 8.78
CA ASP A 155 -6.11 -11.71 8.39
C ASP A 155 -5.36 -11.34 7.11
N LYS A 156 -4.12 -11.80 6.96
CA LYS A 156 -3.32 -11.54 5.75
C LYS A 156 -3.84 -12.33 4.55
N THR A 157 -4.29 -13.56 4.78
CA THR A 157 -4.95 -14.36 3.74
C THR A 157 -6.23 -13.68 3.24
N ALA A 158 -7.05 -13.15 4.15
CA ALA A 158 -8.25 -12.40 3.80
C ALA A 158 -7.93 -11.09 3.06
N MET A 159 -6.87 -10.38 3.46
CA MET A 159 -6.37 -9.19 2.77
C MET A 159 -5.95 -9.49 1.34
N ALA A 160 -5.21 -10.58 1.11
CA ALA A 160 -4.78 -11.00 -0.22
C ALA A 160 -5.98 -11.38 -1.10
N ALA A 161 -6.91 -12.19 -0.59
CA ALA A 161 -8.13 -12.56 -1.32
C ALA A 161 -8.99 -11.34 -1.70
N TYR A 162 -9.16 -10.40 -0.77
CA TYR A 162 -9.84 -9.15 -1.04
C TYR A 162 -9.14 -8.33 -2.12
N THR A 163 -7.82 -8.16 -2.00
CA THR A 163 -7.00 -7.37 -2.94
C THR A 163 -7.06 -7.97 -4.34
N ASN A 164 -6.91 -9.30 -4.47
CA ASN A 164 -7.03 -10.01 -5.74
C ASN A 164 -8.40 -9.83 -6.39
N THR A 165 -9.47 -9.85 -5.59
CA THR A 165 -10.82 -9.58 -6.10
C THR A 165 -10.94 -8.13 -6.59
N LEU A 166 -10.39 -7.19 -5.82
CA LEU A 166 -10.45 -5.76 -6.11
C LEU A 166 -9.70 -5.40 -7.40
N THR A 167 -8.54 -6.03 -7.65
CA THR A 167 -7.69 -5.77 -8.82
C THR A 167 -7.93 -6.70 -10.01
N SER A 168 -8.89 -7.64 -9.93
CA SER A 168 -9.18 -8.64 -10.97
C SER A 168 -9.43 -8.10 -12.38
N SER A 169 -9.84 -6.82 -12.50
CA SER A 169 -10.06 -6.14 -13.77
C SER A 169 -8.95 -5.15 -14.15
N ASN A 170 -7.81 -5.18 -13.47
CA ASN A 170 -6.69 -4.26 -13.65
C ASN A 170 -5.36 -4.99 -13.42
N ASP A 171 -4.86 -5.63 -14.48
CA ASP A 171 -3.65 -6.44 -14.45
C ASP A 171 -2.42 -5.65 -14.01
N LYS A 172 -2.32 -4.37 -14.39
CA LYS A 172 -1.21 -3.51 -13.97
C LYS A 172 -1.19 -3.31 -12.46
N ALA A 173 -2.34 -3.04 -11.86
CA ALA A 173 -2.43 -2.93 -10.41
C ALA A 173 -2.19 -4.29 -9.74
N ALA A 174 -2.72 -5.39 -10.30
CA ALA A 174 -2.58 -6.74 -9.76
C ALA A 174 -1.12 -7.26 -9.80
N THR A 175 -0.33 -6.82 -10.77
CA THR A 175 1.07 -7.26 -10.96
C THR A 175 2.10 -6.30 -10.38
N TRP A 176 1.68 -5.13 -9.89
CA TRP A 176 2.60 -4.12 -9.39
C TRP A 176 3.48 -4.65 -8.25
N GLY A 177 4.80 -4.45 -8.33
CA GLY A 177 5.75 -4.89 -7.29
C GLY A 177 5.90 -6.40 -7.12
N GLN A 178 5.23 -7.22 -7.94
CA GLN A 178 5.35 -8.68 -7.86
C GLN A 178 6.76 -9.19 -8.19
N ASN A 179 7.55 -8.42 -8.92
CA ASN A 179 8.91 -8.74 -9.35
C ASN A 179 10.00 -8.48 -8.29
N ILE A 180 9.64 -7.93 -7.13
CA ILE A 180 10.59 -7.67 -6.04
C ILE A 180 11.16 -9.00 -5.55
N ASP A 181 12.49 -9.12 -5.55
CA ASP A 181 13.22 -10.26 -5.02
C ASP A 181 13.35 -10.15 -3.50
N LEU A 182 12.74 -11.09 -2.80
CA LEU A 182 12.79 -11.12 -1.35
C LEU A 182 14.06 -11.76 -0.80
N ALA A 183 14.79 -12.55 -1.60
CA ALA A 183 16.03 -13.19 -1.13
C ALA A 183 17.09 -12.17 -0.71
N ALA A 184 17.10 -11.01 -1.38
CA ALA A 184 17.97 -9.88 -1.05
C ALA A 184 17.54 -9.11 0.22
N LEU A 185 16.35 -9.40 0.77
CA LEU A 185 15.82 -8.73 1.96
C LEU A 185 15.87 -9.64 3.20
N PRO A 186 16.01 -9.08 4.42
CA PRO A 186 15.96 -9.87 5.64
C PRO A 186 14.68 -10.70 5.75
N GLY A 187 14.79 -11.99 6.11
CA GLY A 187 13.64 -12.91 6.13
C GLY A 187 12.44 -12.43 6.96
N TRP A 188 12.69 -11.75 8.09
CA TRP A 188 11.62 -11.20 8.93
C TRP A 188 10.79 -10.12 8.22
N SER A 189 11.32 -9.47 7.19
CA SER A 189 10.66 -8.37 6.47
C SER A 189 9.74 -8.84 5.34
N HIS A 190 9.86 -10.09 4.89
CA HIS A 190 9.18 -10.60 3.70
C HIS A 190 7.66 -10.40 3.77
N ALA A 191 7.04 -10.72 4.92
CA ALA A 191 5.61 -10.53 5.11
C ALA A 191 5.20 -9.04 5.03
N LEU A 192 6.02 -8.13 5.55
CA LEU A 192 5.75 -6.68 5.50
C LEU A 192 5.89 -6.13 4.08
N VAL A 193 6.84 -6.63 3.30
CA VAL A 193 6.99 -6.27 1.88
C VAL A 193 5.75 -6.68 1.11
N MET A 194 5.26 -7.91 1.30
CA MET A 194 4.05 -8.38 0.63
C MET A 194 2.80 -7.62 1.06
N GLU A 195 2.67 -7.29 2.35
CA GLU A 195 1.59 -6.43 2.82
C GLU A 195 1.63 -5.03 2.20
N ASN A 196 2.82 -4.49 1.97
CA ASN A 196 2.99 -3.21 1.27
C ASN A 196 2.64 -3.30 -0.22
N ILE A 197 2.97 -4.43 -0.87
CA ILE A 197 2.53 -4.74 -2.24
C ILE A 197 0.99 -4.76 -2.32
N MET A 198 0.33 -5.55 -1.46
CA MET A 198 -1.15 -5.65 -1.43
C MET A 198 -1.84 -4.33 -1.11
N TYR A 199 -1.26 -3.53 -0.23
CA TYR A 199 -1.78 -2.19 0.05
C TYR A 199 -1.67 -1.29 -1.18
N THR A 200 -0.53 -1.32 -1.88
CA THR A 200 -0.32 -0.52 -3.09
C THR A 200 -1.29 -0.95 -4.20
N HIS A 201 -1.54 -2.24 -4.39
CA HIS A 201 -2.57 -2.75 -5.31
C HIS A 201 -3.95 -2.16 -5.04
N SER A 202 -4.36 -2.22 -3.77
CA SER A 202 -5.64 -1.66 -3.33
C SER A 202 -5.71 -0.14 -3.53
N PHE A 203 -4.61 0.57 -3.26
CA PHE A 203 -4.51 2.02 -3.46
C PHE A 203 -4.63 2.40 -4.94
N LEU A 204 -3.86 1.76 -5.82
CA LEU A 204 -3.86 2.04 -7.26
C LEU A 204 -5.24 1.79 -7.87
N ARG A 205 -5.93 0.73 -7.40
CA ARG A 205 -7.28 0.43 -7.87
C ARG A 205 -8.34 1.40 -7.33
N ALA A 206 -8.17 1.91 -6.12
CA ALA A 206 -9.05 2.93 -5.56
C ALA A 206 -8.89 4.29 -6.25
N ASN A 207 -7.75 4.52 -6.92
CA ASN A 207 -7.35 5.77 -7.53
C ASN A 207 -7.00 5.58 -9.02
N PRO A 208 -7.98 5.34 -9.90
CA PRO A 208 -7.77 4.89 -11.29
C PRO A 208 -7.06 5.88 -12.25
N GLY A 209 -6.44 6.95 -11.77
CA GLY A 209 -5.57 7.85 -12.54
C GLY A 209 -4.10 7.82 -12.12
N THR A 210 -3.75 7.02 -11.10
CA THR A 210 -2.39 6.98 -10.55
C THR A 210 -1.50 5.93 -11.18
N LEU A 211 -2.03 5.08 -12.04
CA LEU A 211 -1.29 4.01 -12.69
C LEU A 211 -1.35 4.22 -14.19
N LYS A 212 -0.19 4.43 -14.81
CA LYS A 212 -0.07 4.61 -16.26
C LYS A 212 -0.14 3.26 -16.97
N ASP A 213 -0.34 3.31 -18.28
CA ASP A 213 -0.39 2.11 -19.13
C ASP A 213 0.93 1.33 -19.14
N ASP A 214 2.06 2.02 -18.91
CA ASP A 214 3.38 1.40 -18.76
C ASP A 214 3.60 0.73 -17.38
N GLY A 215 2.65 0.85 -16.45
CA GLY A 215 2.72 0.31 -15.10
C GLY A 215 3.42 1.22 -14.09
N SER A 216 3.91 2.39 -14.49
CA SER A 216 4.48 3.39 -13.58
C SER A 216 3.39 4.11 -12.79
N VAL A 217 3.73 4.50 -11.55
CA VAL A 217 2.82 5.18 -10.64
C VAL A 217 3.01 6.70 -10.74
N ASP A 218 1.92 7.43 -10.99
CA ASP A 218 1.89 8.89 -11.05
C ASP A 218 1.02 9.48 -9.94
N LEU A 219 1.67 10.07 -8.94
CA LEU A 219 0.99 10.77 -7.84
C LEU A 219 1.18 12.29 -7.92
N SER A 220 1.69 12.80 -9.04
CA SER A 220 2.02 14.21 -9.20
C SER A 220 0.81 15.13 -9.17
N SER A 221 -0.37 14.61 -9.55
CA SER A 221 -1.54 15.45 -9.83
C SER A 221 -2.48 15.67 -8.65
N ASN A 222 -2.43 14.92 -7.55
CA ASN A 222 -3.38 15.08 -6.43
C ASN A 222 -3.00 14.31 -5.16
N ALA A 223 -1.71 14.11 -4.84
CA ALA A 223 -1.26 13.29 -3.70
C ALA A 223 -2.04 13.52 -2.39
N LEU A 224 -2.44 14.77 -2.10
CA LEU A 224 -3.24 15.16 -0.94
C LEU A 224 -4.75 14.83 -1.06
N ASP A 225 -5.34 14.93 -2.26
CA ASP A 225 -6.79 14.69 -2.50
C ASP A 225 -7.13 13.21 -2.70
N MET A 226 -6.14 12.36 -3.03
CA MET A 226 -6.29 10.92 -3.28
C MET A 226 -6.79 10.10 -2.07
N ILE A 227 -7.01 10.78 -0.95
CA ILE A 227 -7.20 10.20 0.38
C ILE A 227 -8.52 10.65 0.99
N LEU A 228 -8.99 11.87 0.68
CA LEU A 228 -10.25 12.36 1.25
C LEU A 228 -11.45 11.55 0.77
N ARG A 229 -11.36 10.90 -0.39
CA ARG A 229 -12.47 10.11 -0.94
C ARG A 229 -12.53 8.66 -0.40
N ARG A 230 -11.52 8.17 0.32
CA ARG A 230 -11.52 6.76 0.78
C ARG A 230 -10.67 6.40 2.00
N ALA A 231 -10.10 7.35 2.74
CA ALA A 231 -9.40 7.07 4.02
C ALA A 231 -10.22 6.25 5.03
N ALA A 232 -11.55 6.19 4.86
CA ALA A 232 -12.41 5.16 5.43
C ALA A 232 -12.25 3.78 4.75
N SER A 233 -11.02 3.31 4.48
CA SER A 233 -10.84 1.98 3.91
C SER A 233 -9.79 1.12 4.58
N SER A 234 -8.73 1.57 5.24
CA SER A 234 -7.81 0.61 5.90
C SER A 234 -8.45 -0.08 7.12
N SER A 235 -9.12 0.66 7.99
CA SER A 235 -9.95 0.09 9.07
C SER A 235 -11.19 -0.63 8.52
N THR A 236 -11.71 -0.17 7.40
CA THR A 236 -12.92 -0.70 6.76
C THR A 236 -12.63 -1.89 5.84
N LEU A 237 -11.38 -2.14 5.43
CA LEU A 237 -10.92 -3.27 4.62
C LEU A 237 -10.72 -4.48 5.51
N SER A 238 -10.07 -4.30 6.67
CA SER A 238 -10.01 -5.33 7.72
C SER A 238 -11.42 -5.62 8.27
N ALA A 239 -12.23 -4.59 8.54
CA ALA A 239 -13.62 -4.78 8.97
C ALA A 239 -14.55 -5.37 7.87
N ARG A 240 -14.37 -5.04 6.58
CA ARG A 240 -15.11 -5.65 5.45
C ARG A 240 -14.68 -7.08 5.17
N ALA A 241 -13.40 -7.39 5.32
CA ALA A 241 -12.88 -8.74 5.19
C ALA A 241 -13.44 -9.62 6.32
N ALA A 242 -13.45 -9.12 7.56
CA ALA A 242 -14.05 -9.81 8.71
C ALA A 242 -15.59 -10.00 8.57
N THR A 243 -16.32 -8.98 8.10
CA THR A 243 -17.78 -9.09 7.89
C THR A 243 -18.16 -9.97 6.71
N ARG A 244 -17.37 -10.03 5.63
CA ARG A 244 -17.59 -11.00 4.54
C ARG A 244 -17.23 -12.43 4.90
N ALA A 245 -16.21 -12.65 5.74
CA ALA A 245 -15.90 -13.98 6.26
C ALA A 245 -17.01 -14.51 7.19
N ALA A 246 -17.65 -13.62 7.96
CA ALA A 246 -18.82 -13.97 8.78
C ALA A 246 -20.10 -14.24 7.96
N ALA A 247 -20.22 -13.65 6.77
CA ALA A 247 -21.35 -13.83 5.86
C ALA A 247 -21.13 -15.01 4.89
N SER A 248 -20.81 -16.19 5.42
CA SER A 248 -20.87 -17.43 4.64
C SER A 248 -22.33 -17.75 4.26
N PRO A 249 -22.65 -18.20 3.04
CA PRO A 249 -23.99 -18.67 2.71
C PRO A 249 -24.32 -19.93 3.53
N PRO A 250 -25.61 -20.21 3.84
CA PRO A 250 -25.97 -21.45 4.52
C PRO A 250 -25.56 -22.64 3.66
N SER A 251 -24.77 -23.53 4.25
CA SER A 251 -24.30 -24.76 3.63
C SER A 251 -25.49 -25.56 3.09
N SER A 252 -25.60 -25.64 1.76
CA SER A 252 -26.51 -26.58 1.11
C SER A 252 -26.05 -28.00 1.44
N ALA A 253 -26.89 -28.73 2.19
CA ALA A 253 -26.67 -30.11 2.59
C ALA A 253 -26.49 -31.02 1.36
N SER A 254 -25.39 -31.75 1.31
CA SER A 254 -25.19 -32.83 0.34
C SER A 254 -26.14 -34.02 0.61
N PRO A 255 -26.63 -34.73 -0.42
CA PRO A 255 -27.54 -35.86 -0.23
C PRO A 255 -26.80 -37.07 0.37
N LYS A 256 -27.47 -37.76 1.29
CA LYS A 256 -27.03 -39.06 1.84
C LYS A 256 -26.93 -40.08 0.70
N GLY A 257 -25.76 -40.67 0.53
CA GLY A 257 -25.57 -41.84 -0.34
C GLY A 257 -26.19 -43.08 0.30
N ASP A 258 -27.13 -43.70 -0.41
CA ASP A 258 -27.69 -45.00 -0.07
C ASP A 258 -26.64 -46.11 -0.25
N ALA A 259 -26.43 -46.89 0.80
CA ALA A 259 -25.65 -48.12 0.77
C ALA A 259 -26.52 -49.28 0.22
N PRO A 260 -26.07 -50.07 -0.76
CA PRO A 260 -26.84 -51.23 -1.20
C PRO A 260 -26.61 -52.42 -0.26
N ARG A 261 -27.72 -52.85 0.34
CA ARG A 261 -27.86 -54.08 1.13
C ARG A 261 -27.82 -55.32 0.21
N ARG A 262 -26.74 -56.10 0.25
CA ARG A 262 -26.70 -57.45 -0.37
C ARG A 262 -27.46 -58.46 0.51
N LYS A 263 -28.49 -59.09 -0.05
CA LYS A 263 -29.10 -60.34 0.45
C LYS A 263 -28.58 -61.52 -0.36
N SER A 264 -28.43 -62.63 0.36
CA SER A 264 -27.94 -63.95 -0.03
C SER A 264 -28.82 -64.72 -1.01
N ASN A 265 -28.17 -65.51 -1.88
CA ASN A 265 -28.45 -66.90 -2.28
C ASN A 265 -27.25 -67.29 -3.16
N GLY A 266 -26.43 -68.32 -2.92
CA GLY A 266 -26.71 -69.67 -2.48
C GLY A 266 -26.53 -70.58 -3.71
N GLY A 267 -25.39 -71.28 -3.84
CA GLY A 267 -25.22 -72.31 -4.88
C GLY A 267 -23.78 -72.59 -5.36
N ALA A 268 -23.10 -73.49 -4.64
CA ALA A 268 -22.28 -74.61 -5.12
C ALA A 268 -21.04 -74.44 -6.05
N ALA A 269 -19.98 -75.10 -5.57
CA ALA A 269 -19.06 -76.01 -6.25
C ALA A 269 -17.68 -75.51 -6.76
N SER A 270 -16.65 -76.00 -6.04
CA SER A 270 -15.43 -76.69 -6.50
C SER A 270 -14.40 -75.91 -7.33
N ALA A 271 -13.18 -75.75 -6.79
CA ALA A 271 -11.94 -76.46 -7.21
C ALA A 271 -11.30 -75.79 -8.47
N ASP A 272 -10.00 -75.56 -8.65
CA ASP A 272 -8.75 -76.02 -8.07
C ASP A 272 -7.65 -74.99 -8.43
N LEU A 273 -6.51 -75.12 -7.74
CA LEU A 273 -5.12 -74.78 -8.11
C LEU A 273 -4.82 -74.23 -9.53
N GLU A 274 -4.14 -73.08 -9.61
CA GLU A 274 -2.68 -72.94 -9.84
C GLU A 274 -2.23 -71.48 -9.58
#